data_AF-A0A2C9JHR8-F1
#
_entry.id   AF-A0A2C9JHR8-F1
#
_cell.length_a   1.000
_cell.length_b   1.000
_cell.length_c   1.000
_cell.angle_alpha   90.00
_cell.angle_beta   90.00
_cell.angle_gamma   90.00
#
_symmetry.space_group_name_H-M   'P 1'
#
loop_
_entity.id
_entity.type
_entity.pdbx_description
1 polymer ?
#
loop_
_entity_poly.entity_id
_entity_poly.type
_entity_poly.pdbx_seq_one_letter_code
_entity_poly.pdbx_strand_id
1 'polypeptide(L)'
;MALVNILDVTVLNNPTSFLKPFQFEITFECLEDLPEDLEWRIIYVGSAESMEHDQVLDTILVGPVPGGKHMFVFEADPPDVKKIPVDDIMGVTVVLLTCSYRGKEFIRVGYYVNNEYDDPELKENPPTEIQYNKLTRNILSSEVRVTRFTIPWHDSKGEEEEEQQKMEEDPPCLTDMPAPKIVDEFEDKIAKDLAYERAERERMTNKVPLSDPGNIYPHDDNRFYHSEDSSSLCLP
;
A
#
# COMPACT_ATOMS: atom_id res chain seq x y z
N MET A 1 18.19 24.43 -0.84
CA MET A 1 19.02 23.24 -0.55
C MET A 1 18.56 22.70 0.80
N ALA A 2 18.38 21.39 0.94
CA ALA A 2 17.98 20.81 2.22
C ALA A 2 19.14 20.92 3.24
N LEU A 3 18.82 21.30 4.48
CA LEU A 3 19.82 21.39 5.56
C LEU A 3 20.06 20.05 6.26
N VAL A 4 19.11 19.12 6.11
CA VAL A 4 19.19 17.77 6.66
C VAL A 4 19.24 16.78 5.52
N ASN A 5 20.25 15.91 5.53
CA ASN A 5 20.43 14.83 4.58
C ASN A 5 20.44 13.49 5.30
N ILE A 6 19.56 12.57 4.90
CA ILE A 6 19.64 11.18 5.35
C ILE A 6 20.81 10.52 4.62
N LEU A 7 21.74 9.96 5.38
CA LEU A 7 22.93 9.27 4.88
C LEU A 7 22.67 7.77 4.72
N ASP A 8 22.01 7.16 5.69
CA ASP A 8 21.68 5.74 5.68
C ASP A 8 20.48 5.44 6.58
N VAL A 9 19.70 4.42 6.19
CA VAL A 9 18.61 3.86 7.00
C VAL A 9 18.71 2.35 6.92
N THR A 10 19.20 1.76 8.00
CA THR A 10 19.37 0.32 8.11
C THR A 10 18.16 -0.30 8.83
N VAL A 11 17.51 -1.27 8.19
CA VAL A 11 16.39 -2.02 8.78
C VAL A 11 16.95 -3.11 9.68
N LEU A 12 16.61 -3.06 10.97
CA LEU A 12 17.04 -4.04 11.96
C LEU A 12 15.98 -5.13 12.15
N ASN A 13 16.40 -6.31 12.61
CA ASN A 13 15.51 -7.44 12.94
C ASN A 13 14.54 -7.81 11.80
N ASN A 14 15.08 -8.07 10.60
CA ASN A 14 14.31 -8.38 9.40
C ASN A 14 14.85 -9.61 8.65
N PRO A 15 14.02 -10.55 8.18
CA PRO A 15 12.57 -10.68 8.42
C PRO A 15 12.26 -11.05 9.88
N THR A 16 11.04 -10.77 10.34
CA THR A 16 10.60 -11.06 11.71
C THR A 16 9.09 -11.27 11.80
N SER A 17 8.57 -11.66 12.96
CA SER A 17 7.13 -11.81 13.16
C SER A 17 6.39 -10.47 12.95
N PHE A 18 5.21 -10.53 12.35
CA PHE A 18 4.36 -9.35 12.09
C PHE A 18 4.09 -8.50 13.35
N LEU A 19 3.94 -9.16 14.50
CA LEU A 19 3.64 -8.52 15.79
C LEU A 19 4.90 -8.03 16.53
N LYS A 20 6.07 -8.05 15.89
CA LYS A 20 7.29 -7.47 16.44
C LYS A 20 7.42 -5.99 16.06
N PRO A 21 8.02 -5.17 16.94
CA PRO A 21 8.31 -3.78 16.65
C PRO A 21 9.09 -3.59 15.35
N PHE A 22 8.87 -2.47 14.69
CA PHE A 22 9.77 -1.96 13.65
C PHE A 22 11.01 -1.39 14.31
N GLN A 23 12.17 -1.56 13.70
CA GLN A 23 13.43 -0.99 14.17
C GLN A 23 14.24 -0.48 12.98
N PHE A 24 14.50 0.83 12.96
CA PHE A 24 15.32 1.48 11.95
C PHE A 24 16.50 2.17 12.63
N GLU A 25 17.71 1.85 12.21
CA GLU A 25 18.89 2.65 12.54
C GLU A 25 19.03 3.76 11.50
N ILE A 26 18.85 5.00 11.92
CA ILE A 26 18.82 6.17 11.05
C ILE A 26 20.10 6.94 11.26
N THR A 27 20.83 7.19 10.17
CA THR A 27 22.00 8.05 10.14
C THR A 27 21.73 9.25 9.24
N PHE A 28 21.88 10.46 9.77
CA PHE A 28 21.66 11.69 9.02
C PHE A 28 22.72 12.74 9.33
N GLU A 29 22.82 13.74 8.46
CA GLU A 29 23.73 14.88 8.59
C GLU A 29 22.94 16.18 8.55
N CYS A 30 23.22 17.05 9.52
CA CYS A 30 22.77 18.44 9.55
C CYS A 30 23.92 19.34 9.08
N LEU A 31 23.66 20.17 8.08
CA LEU A 31 24.65 21.12 7.57
C LEU A 31 24.89 22.31 8.50
N GLU A 32 23.89 22.65 9.33
CA GLU A 32 23.93 23.72 10.32
C GLU A 32 23.12 23.35 11.57
N ASP A 33 23.24 24.17 12.61
CA ASP A 33 22.48 24.02 13.86
C ASP A 33 20.99 24.32 13.61
N LEU A 34 20.14 23.35 13.87
CA LEU A 34 18.69 23.51 13.85
C LEU A 34 18.17 23.88 15.25
N PRO A 35 17.53 25.05 15.40
CA PRO A 35 17.01 25.50 16.69
C PRO A 35 15.76 24.74 17.15
N GLU A 36 15.01 24.16 16.22
CA GLU A 36 13.79 23.39 16.50
C GLU A 36 13.99 21.89 16.26
N ASP A 37 13.03 21.10 16.72
CA ASP A 37 13.10 19.65 16.64
C ASP A 37 12.75 19.15 15.23
N LEU A 38 13.45 18.10 14.82
CA LEU A 38 13.01 17.24 13.72
C LEU A 38 11.96 16.28 14.24
N GLU A 39 10.83 16.20 13.55
CA GLU A 39 9.78 15.25 13.84
C GLU A 39 9.89 14.05 12.91
N TRP A 40 10.19 12.89 13.47
CA TRP A 40 10.25 11.62 12.74
C TRP A 40 9.00 10.81 13.03
N ARG A 41 8.41 10.21 12.00
CA ARG A 41 7.27 9.31 12.13
C ARG A 41 7.49 8.02 11.36
N ILE A 42 7.06 6.90 11.94
CA ILE A 42 6.90 5.64 11.23
C ILE A 42 5.41 5.47 10.95
N ILE A 43 5.06 5.30 9.68
CA ILE A 43 3.67 5.19 9.22
C ILE A 43 3.52 3.87 8.47
N TYR A 44 2.59 3.04 8.91
CA TYR A 44 2.23 1.81 8.24
C TYR A 44 1.03 2.05 7.32
N VAL A 45 1.16 1.70 6.04
CA VAL A 45 0.05 1.81 5.09
C VAL A 45 -0.89 0.63 5.30
N GLY A 46 -2.11 0.92 5.75
CA GLY A 46 -3.08 -0.13 6.07
C GLY A 46 -3.81 -0.68 4.87
N SER A 47 -3.94 0.11 3.79
CA SER A 47 -4.57 -0.31 2.55
C SER A 47 -3.98 0.48 1.39
N ALA A 48 -3.79 -0.18 0.24
CA ALA A 48 -3.35 0.51 -0.97
C ALA A 48 -4.44 1.41 -1.56
N GLU A 49 -5.71 1.17 -1.22
CA GLU A 49 -6.86 1.87 -1.79
C GLU A 49 -7.26 3.13 -0.98
N SER A 50 -6.86 3.21 0.30
CA SER A 50 -7.31 4.28 1.19
C SER A 50 -6.29 4.62 2.27
N MET A 51 -6.00 5.91 2.42
CA MET A 51 -5.18 6.47 3.49
C MET A 51 -5.89 6.47 4.85
N GLU A 52 -7.20 6.17 4.92
CA GLU A 52 -7.94 6.13 6.19
C GLU A 52 -7.47 5.00 7.11
N HIS A 53 -6.82 3.98 6.55
CA HIS A 53 -6.26 2.84 7.27
C HIS A 53 -4.80 3.05 7.67
N ASP A 54 -4.17 4.16 7.27
CA ASP A 54 -2.79 4.43 7.60
C ASP A 54 -2.62 4.66 9.10
N GLN A 55 -1.60 4.02 9.67
CA GLN A 55 -1.35 4.06 11.11
C GLN A 55 0.00 4.69 11.36
N VAL A 56 0.00 5.83 12.04
CA VAL A 56 1.22 6.37 12.65
C VAL A 56 1.58 5.45 13.83
N LEU A 57 2.64 4.67 13.67
CA LEU A 57 3.09 3.69 14.67
C LEU A 57 3.76 4.39 15.85
N ASP A 58 4.63 5.36 15.55
CA ASP A 58 5.25 6.21 16.56
C ASP A 58 5.67 7.55 15.96
N THR A 59 5.87 8.54 16.83
CA THR A 59 6.37 9.88 16.50
C THR A 59 7.37 10.32 17.55
N ILE A 60 8.58 10.65 17.11
CA ILE A 60 9.64 11.16 17.99
C ILE A 60 10.08 12.55 17.55
N LEU A 61 10.50 13.34 18.54
CA LEU A 61 11.11 14.65 18.34
C LEU A 61 12.60 14.54 18.65
N VAL A 62 13.42 14.99 17.71
CA VAL A 62 14.88 15.01 17.84
C VAL A 62 15.33 16.47 17.72
N GLY A 63 15.66 17.09 18.84
CA GLY A 63 16.24 18.43 18.84
C GLY A 63 16.52 19.02 20.22
N PRO A 64 17.11 20.23 20.27
CA PRO A 64 17.69 20.95 19.12
C PRO A 64 18.87 20.17 18.50
N VAL A 65 19.07 20.29 17.19
CA VAL A 65 20.01 19.43 16.44
C VAL A 65 21.24 20.22 16.01
N PRO A 66 22.43 19.98 16.61
CA PRO A 66 23.66 20.63 16.16
C PRO A 66 24.05 20.22 14.75
N GLY A 67 24.82 21.05 14.06
CA GLY A 67 25.47 20.70 12.80
C GLY A 67 26.40 19.49 12.98
N GLY A 68 26.39 18.60 11.99
CA GLY A 68 27.19 17.39 11.97
C GLY A 68 26.38 16.12 11.72
N LYS A 69 27.03 14.97 11.92
CA LYS A 69 26.47 13.64 11.68
C LYS A 69 25.88 13.06 12.96
N HIS A 70 24.65 12.56 12.85
CA HIS A 70 23.89 11.96 13.95
C HIS A 70 23.41 10.58 13.57
N MET A 71 23.22 9.73 14.58
CA MET A 71 22.72 8.38 14.42
C MET A 71 21.88 8.00 15.64
N PHE A 72 20.74 7.36 15.40
CA PHE A 72 19.89 6.82 16.46
C PHE A 72 19.07 5.63 15.96
N VAL A 73 18.55 4.83 16.89
CA VAL A 73 17.62 3.74 16.58
C VAL A 73 16.20 4.21 16.87
N PHE A 74 15.34 4.12 15.87
CA PHE A 74 13.91 4.38 15.97
C PHE A 74 13.15 3.06 16.04
N GLU A 75 12.57 2.77 17.21
CA GLU A 75 11.71 1.61 17.43
C GLU A 75 10.25 2.03 17.54
N ALA A 76 9.34 1.30 16.91
CA ALA A 76 7.90 1.52 16.99
C ALA A 76 7.12 0.21 17.09
N ASP A 77 6.05 0.20 17.88
CA ASP A 77 5.15 -0.93 18.02
C ASP A 77 4.53 -1.35 16.67
N PRO A 78 4.14 -2.63 16.49
CA PRO A 78 3.47 -3.08 15.26
C PRO A 78 2.10 -2.38 15.06
N PRO A 79 1.56 -2.34 13.83
CA PRO A 79 0.24 -1.77 13.58
C PRO A 79 -0.88 -2.53 14.31
N ASP A 80 -1.97 -1.84 14.60
CA ASP A 80 -3.19 -2.47 15.12
C ASP A 80 -3.90 -3.21 13.98
N VAL A 81 -3.87 -4.54 14.04
CA VAL A 81 -4.50 -5.44 13.06
C VAL A 81 -5.98 -5.17 12.85
N LYS A 82 -6.68 -4.60 13.84
CA LYS A 82 -8.13 -4.35 13.75
C LYS A 82 -8.48 -3.17 12.85
N LYS A 83 -7.51 -2.30 12.57
CA LYS A 83 -7.69 -1.12 11.72
C LYS A 83 -7.30 -1.38 10.27
N ILE A 84 -6.71 -2.55 9.99
CA ILE A 84 -6.31 -2.99 8.66
C ILE A 84 -7.45 -3.82 8.06
N PRO A 85 -7.89 -3.54 6.82
CA PRO A 85 -8.80 -4.42 6.09
C PRO A 85 -8.23 -5.84 6.01
N VAL A 86 -9.05 -6.86 6.25
CA VAL A 86 -8.59 -8.26 6.31
C VAL A 86 -7.88 -8.68 5.02
N ASP A 87 -8.35 -8.20 3.87
CA ASP A 87 -7.80 -8.49 2.56
C ASP A 87 -6.41 -7.85 2.32
N ASP A 88 -6.06 -6.81 3.08
CA ASP A 88 -4.79 -6.06 2.96
C ASP A 88 -3.73 -6.47 4.01
N ILE A 89 -4.08 -7.37 4.94
CA ILE A 89 -3.13 -7.83 5.97
C ILE A 89 -2.02 -8.70 5.36
N MET A 90 -2.38 -9.53 4.38
CA MET A 90 -1.49 -10.46 3.69
C MET A 90 -0.97 -9.85 2.38
N GLY A 91 0.26 -10.19 2.01
CA GLY A 91 0.87 -9.71 0.77
C GLY A 91 1.68 -8.43 0.98
N VAL A 92 1.77 -7.63 -0.08
CA VAL A 92 2.67 -6.47 -0.14
C VAL A 92 1.95 -5.20 0.32
N THR A 93 2.55 -4.50 1.27
CA THR A 93 2.17 -3.15 1.67
C THR A 93 3.43 -2.27 1.80
N VAL A 94 3.30 -1.07 2.36
CA VAL A 94 4.38 -0.09 2.50
C VAL A 94 4.47 0.39 3.95
N VAL A 95 5.71 0.57 4.42
CA VAL A 95 6.00 1.36 5.63
C VAL A 95 6.79 2.60 5.22
N LEU A 96 6.39 3.75 5.77
CA LEU A 96 6.97 5.06 5.48
C LEU A 96 7.69 5.58 6.72
N LEU A 97 8.93 6.00 6.55
CA LEU A 97 9.66 6.83 7.51
C LEU A 97 9.65 8.26 6.99
N THR A 98 8.95 9.15 7.67
CA THR A 98 8.86 10.57 7.31
C THR A 98 9.66 11.41 8.28
N CYS A 99 10.33 12.46 7.79
CA CYS A 99 10.93 13.47 8.62
C CYS A 99 10.43 14.86 8.23
N SER A 100 10.01 15.61 9.25
CA SER A 100 9.47 16.95 9.13
C SER A 100 10.25 17.93 9.98
N TYR A 101 10.36 19.16 9.51
CA TYR A 101 10.90 20.28 10.28
C TYR A 101 9.87 21.40 10.27
N ARG A 102 9.53 21.95 11.44
CA ARG A 102 8.50 23.01 11.58
C ARG A 102 7.15 22.63 10.96
N GLY A 103 6.76 21.36 11.11
CA GLY A 103 5.53 20.81 10.54
C GLY A 103 5.52 20.66 9.02
N LYS A 104 6.65 20.86 8.34
CA LYS A 104 6.79 20.64 6.89
C LYS A 104 7.64 19.39 6.64
N GLU A 105 7.03 18.40 6.03
CA GLU A 105 7.72 17.18 5.59
C GLU A 105 8.72 17.55 4.48
N PHE A 106 9.97 17.12 4.63
CA PHE A 106 11.01 17.35 3.61
C PHE A 106 11.59 16.06 3.05
N ILE A 107 11.38 14.93 3.72
CA ILE A 107 11.81 13.63 3.22
C ILE A 107 10.89 12.50 3.68
N ARG A 108 10.68 11.56 2.77
CA ARG A 108 9.92 10.33 2.98
C ARG A 108 10.71 9.17 2.41
N VAL A 109 10.95 8.16 3.25
CA VAL A 109 11.62 6.92 2.88
C VAL A 109 10.60 5.79 2.99
N GLY A 110 10.20 5.23 1.86
CA GLY A 110 9.24 4.14 1.78
C GLY A 110 9.93 2.79 1.55
N TYR A 111 9.52 1.79 2.32
CA TYR A 111 9.91 0.40 2.12
C TYR A 111 8.70 -0.44 1.80
N TYR A 112 8.83 -1.34 0.82
CA TYR A 112 7.87 -2.41 0.66
C TYR A 112 8.00 -3.42 1.80
N VAL A 113 6.84 -3.92 2.24
CA VAL A 113 6.70 -4.86 3.33
C VAL A 113 5.87 -6.02 2.82
N ASN A 114 6.44 -7.21 2.76
CA ASN A 114 5.72 -8.42 2.42
C ASN A 114 5.33 -9.19 3.68
N ASN A 115 4.03 -9.41 3.89
CA ASN A 115 3.49 -10.20 4.98
C ASN A 115 3.04 -11.57 4.45
N GLU A 116 3.66 -12.63 4.91
CA GLU A 116 3.30 -13.99 4.53
C GLU A 116 3.42 -14.98 5.70
N TYR A 117 2.77 -16.14 5.57
CA TYR A 117 3.04 -17.26 6.48
C TYR A 117 4.42 -17.82 6.20
N ASP A 118 5.21 -18.15 7.21
CA ASP A 118 6.48 -18.86 6.99
C ASP A 118 6.24 -20.36 6.71
N ASP A 119 5.18 -20.94 7.32
CA ASP A 119 4.83 -22.35 7.20
C ASP A 119 4.32 -22.70 5.77
N PRO A 120 4.96 -23.66 5.05
CA PRO A 120 4.58 -24.01 3.68
C PRO A 120 3.17 -24.60 3.59
N GLU A 121 2.73 -25.35 4.62
CA GLU A 121 1.38 -25.91 4.67
C GLU A 121 0.31 -24.80 4.75
N LEU A 122 0.58 -23.72 5.48
CA LEU A 122 -0.32 -22.56 5.57
C LEU A 122 -0.28 -21.69 4.32
N LYS A 123 0.84 -21.68 3.58
CA LYS A 123 0.90 -21.05 2.26
C LYS A 123 0.05 -21.80 1.23
N GLU A 124 0.12 -23.14 1.20
CA GLU A 124 -0.63 -23.95 0.23
C GLU A 124 -2.12 -24.07 0.60
N ASN A 125 -2.43 -24.13 1.90
CA ASN A 125 -3.79 -24.24 2.42
C ASN A 125 -4.05 -23.12 3.45
N PRO A 126 -4.30 -21.88 3.00
CA PRO A 126 -4.53 -20.77 3.91
C PRO A 126 -5.79 -21.03 4.77
N PRO A 127 -5.71 -20.80 6.09
CA PRO A 127 -6.86 -20.92 6.97
C PRO A 127 -7.92 -19.86 6.65
N THR A 128 -9.18 -20.14 6.97
CA THR A 128 -10.29 -19.19 6.77
C THR A 128 -10.13 -17.92 7.60
N GLU A 129 -9.53 -18.03 8.79
CA GLU A 129 -9.20 -16.89 9.65
C GLU A 129 -7.68 -16.69 9.69
N ILE A 130 -7.25 -15.43 9.57
CA ILE A 130 -5.82 -15.07 9.57
C ILE A 130 -5.20 -15.35 10.94
N GLN A 131 -4.11 -16.10 10.96
CA GLN A 131 -3.35 -16.43 12.17
C GLN A 131 -2.18 -15.44 12.35
N TYR A 132 -2.46 -14.25 12.89
CA TYR A 132 -1.47 -13.16 13.03
C TYR A 132 -0.15 -13.56 13.70
N ASN A 133 -0.19 -14.47 14.68
CA ASN A 133 1.01 -14.92 15.40
C ASN A 133 1.99 -15.72 14.52
N LYS A 134 1.53 -16.24 13.38
CA LYS A 134 2.34 -17.01 12.42
C LYS A 134 2.70 -16.22 11.17
N LEU A 135 2.31 -14.95 11.12
CA LEU A 135 2.70 -14.05 10.05
C LEU A 135 4.13 -13.58 10.26
N THR A 136 4.90 -13.67 9.20
CA THR A 136 6.23 -13.12 9.07
C THR A 136 6.16 -11.91 8.17
N ARG A 137 6.74 -10.81 8.64
CA ARG A 137 6.92 -9.56 7.94
C ARG A 137 8.35 -9.49 7.42
N ASN A 138 8.49 -9.25 6.12
CA ASN A 138 9.76 -9.01 5.46
C ASN A 138 9.76 -7.63 4.81
N ILE A 139 10.59 -6.73 5.32
CA ILE A 139 10.83 -5.40 4.79
C ILE A 139 11.89 -5.50 3.68
N LEU A 140 11.55 -5.11 2.46
CA LEU A 140 12.42 -5.18 1.30
C LEU A 140 13.39 -3.98 1.30
N SER A 141 14.46 -4.07 2.09
CA SER A 141 15.45 -2.99 2.22
C SER A 141 16.24 -2.69 0.94
N SER A 142 16.22 -3.60 -0.05
CA SER A 142 16.83 -3.39 -1.37
C SER A 142 16.01 -2.50 -2.30
N GLU A 143 14.70 -2.38 -2.05
CA GLU A 143 13.77 -1.63 -2.90
C GLU A 143 13.20 -0.43 -2.12
N VAL A 144 14.10 0.48 -1.74
CA VAL A 144 13.74 1.70 -1.03
C VAL A 144 13.32 2.80 -2.02
N ARG A 145 12.23 3.50 -1.71
CA ARG A 145 11.80 4.71 -2.44
C ARG A 145 12.02 5.93 -1.58
N VAL A 146 12.74 6.91 -2.11
CA VAL A 146 13.02 8.17 -1.40
C VAL A 146 12.35 9.31 -2.16
N THR A 147 11.47 10.03 -1.48
CA THR A 147 10.84 11.25 -2.00
C THR A 147 11.32 12.43 -1.17
N ARG A 148 11.76 13.48 -1.85
CA ARG A 148 12.21 14.72 -1.20
C ARG A 148 11.28 15.86 -1.54
N PHE A 149 11.06 16.73 -0.55
CA PHE A 149 10.28 17.95 -0.68
C PHE A 149 11.14 19.14 -0.30
N THR A 150 11.03 20.22 -1.06
CA THR A 150 11.68 21.48 -0.70
C THR A 150 10.84 22.19 0.34
N ILE A 151 11.48 22.59 1.45
CA ILE A 151 10.83 23.36 2.52
C ILE A 151 11.62 24.63 2.84
N PRO A 152 10.97 25.67 3.37
CA PRO A 152 11.66 26.80 3.98
C PRO A 152 12.23 26.40 5.35
N TRP A 153 13.55 26.45 5.46
CA TRP A 153 14.28 26.06 6.67
C TRP A 153 14.45 27.18 7.71
N HIS A 154 14.35 28.43 7.27
CA HIS A 154 14.44 29.59 8.13
C HIS A 154 13.09 30.30 8.25
N ASP A 155 12.95 31.15 9.27
CA ASP A 155 11.80 32.03 9.40
C ASP A 155 11.88 33.13 8.34
N SER A 156 11.35 32.85 7.15
CA SER A 156 11.04 33.88 6.18
C SER A 156 9.93 34.75 6.76
N LYS A 157 10.27 35.92 7.29
CA LYS A 157 9.27 36.95 7.61
C LYS A 157 8.59 37.39 6.30
N GLY A 158 7.46 36.76 6.01
CA GLY A 158 6.39 37.35 5.20
C GLY A 158 6.51 37.18 3.68
N GLU A 159 6.50 35.94 3.18
CA GLU A 159 6.00 35.64 1.84
C GLU A 159 5.14 34.37 1.95
N GLU A 160 3.82 34.56 2.03
CA GLU A 160 2.83 33.51 1.80
C GLU A 160 2.84 33.21 0.29
N GLU A 161 3.79 32.40 -0.16
CA GLU A 161 3.68 31.74 -1.45
C GLU A 161 3.04 30.37 -1.20
N GLU A 162 1.81 30.19 -1.67
CA GLU A 162 1.22 28.88 -1.92
C GLU A 162 2.04 28.18 -3.00
N GLU A 163 3.21 27.66 -2.65
CA GLU A 163 4.04 26.89 -3.57
C GLU A 163 3.56 25.45 -3.63
N GLN A 164 3.17 25.04 -4.84
CA GLN A 164 2.96 23.64 -5.20
C GLN A 164 4.20 22.85 -4.82
N GLN A 165 4.04 21.83 -3.98
CA GLN A 165 5.11 20.93 -3.58
C GLN A 165 5.74 20.30 -4.84
N LYS A 166 6.94 20.78 -5.20
CA LYS A 166 7.72 20.20 -6.28
C LYS A 166 8.36 18.91 -5.75
N MET A 167 7.76 17.78 -6.09
CA MET A 167 8.31 16.45 -5.83
C MET A 167 9.53 16.22 -6.74
N GLU A 168 10.67 15.88 -6.16
CA GLU A 168 11.81 15.35 -6.89
C GLU A 168 11.98 13.87 -6.47
N GLU A 169 11.84 12.95 -7.42
CA GLU A 169 12.15 11.52 -7.24
C GLU A 169 13.62 11.29 -7.61
N ASP A 170 14.43 10.88 -6.63
CA ASP A 170 15.82 10.48 -6.89
C ASP A 170 15.87 9.01 -7.35
N PRO A 171 16.69 8.67 -8.37
CA PRO A 171 16.96 7.27 -8.70
C PRO A 171 17.81 6.62 -7.59
N PRO A 172 17.75 5.29 -7.41
CA PRO A 172 18.52 4.60 -6.38
C PRO A 172 20.03 4.80 -6.58
N CYS A 173 20.76 4.93 -5.47
CA CYS A 173 22.21 5.09 -5.45
C CYS A 173 22.90 3.86 -6.05
N LEU A 174 23.30 3.95 -7.32
CA LEU A 174 24.05 2.90 -8.03
C LEU A 174 25.56 3.11 -7.82
N THR A 175 26.18 2.23 -7.03
CA THR A 175 27.58 1.87 -7.28
C THR A 175 27.63 0.99 -8.53
N ASP A 176 28.40 1.43 -9.53
CA ASP A 176 28.65 0.78 -10.82
C ASP A 176 28.84 -0.75 -10.74
N MET A 177 27.83 -1.52 -11.16
CA MET A 177 27.96 -2.82 -11.83
C MET A 177 26.74 -3.05 -12.74
N PRO A 178 26.88 -3.74 -13.89
CA PRO A 178 25.80 -3.89 -14.86
C PRO A 178 24.64 -4.73 -14.29
N ALA A 179 23.43 -4.15 -14.30
CA ALA A 179 22.21 -4.77 -13.78
C ALA A 179 21.83 -6.05 -14.56
N PRO A 180 21.41 -7.13 -13.86
CA PRO A 180 20.92 -8.34 -14.51
C PRO A 180 19.49 -8.13 -15.06
N LYS A 181 19.25 -8.64 -16.27
CA LYS A 181 18.02 -8.54 -17.10
C LYS A 181 16.75 -9.20 -16.51
N ILE A 182 16.72 -9.48 -15.21
CA ILE A 182 15.64 -10.24 -14.55
C ILE A 182 14.51 -9.30 -14.09
N VAL A 183 14.81 -8.00 -13.93
CA VAL A 183 13.90 -6.99 -13.36
C VAL A 183 12.75 -6.65 -14.32
N ASP A 184 13.05 -6.46 -15.62
CA ASP A 184 12.05 -6.12 -16.64
C ASP A 184 11.00 -7.22 -16.83
N GLU A 185 11.40 -8.50 -16.77
CA GLU A 185 10.48 -9.64 -16.96
C GLU A 185 9.48 -9.82 -15.82
N PHE A 186 9.80 -9.30 -14.63
CA PHE A 186 8.94 -9.42 -13.44
C PHE A 186 7.90 -8.29 -13.39
N GLU A 187 8.31 -7.06 -13.72
CA GLU A 187 7.39 -5.92 -13.86
C GLU A 187 6.37 -6.16 -14.98
N ASP A 188 6.81 -6.71 -16.12
CA ASP A 188 5.94 -7.08 -17.23
C ASP A 188 4.91 -8.15 -16.84
N LYS A 189 5.28 -9.11 -15.99
CA LYS A 189 4.34 -10.13 -15.49
C LYS A 189 3.27 -9.53 -14.58
N ILE A 190 3.67 -8.69 -13.63
CA ILE A 190 2.74 -8.05 -12.69
C ILE A 190 1.76 -7.13 -13.45
N ALA A 191 2.26 -6.33 -14.39
CA ALA A 191 1.42 -5.47 -15.22
C ALA A 191 0.43 -6.28 -16.08
N LYS A 192 0.85 -7.43 -16.58
CA LYS A 192 0.02 -8.31 -17.42
C LYS A 192 -1.04 -9.05 -16.61
N ASP A 193 -0.72 -9.48 -15.41
CA ASP A 193 -1.67 -10.13 -14.50
C ASP A 193 -2.72 -9.13 -14.00
N LEU A 194 -2.32 -7.91 -13.60
CA LEU A 194 -3.25 -6.82 -13.24
C LEU A 194 -4.16 -6.41 -14.41
N ALA A 195 -3.61 -6.35 -15.63
CA ALA A 195 -4.40 -6.04 -16.82
C ALA A 195 -5.38 -7.17 -17.17
N TYR A 196 -4.99 -8.43 -16.95
CA TYR A 196 -5.85 -9.59 -17.17
C TYR A 196 -7.02 -9.62 -16.16
N GLU A 197 -6.76 -9.39 -14.88
CA GLU A 197 -7.81 -9.30 -13.86
C GLU A 197 -8.76 -8.13 -14.09
N ARG A 198 -8.24 -6.96 -14.52
CA ARG A 198 -9.07 -5.81 -14.90
C ARG A 198 -9.98 -6.14 -16.09
N ALA A 199 -9.45 -6.78 -17.12
CA ALA A 199 -10.22 -7.20 -18.29
C ALA A 199 -11.26 -8.29 -17.96
N GLU A 200 -10.96 -9.18 -17.02
CA GLU A 200 -11.87 -10.23 -16.57
C GLU A 200 -13.02 -9.65 -15.73
N ARG A 201 -12.74 -8.70 -14.83
CA ARG A 201 -13.77 -7.92 -14.12
C ARG A 201 -14.67 -7.15 -15.09
N GLU A 202 -14.10 -6.44 -16.06
CA GLU A 202 -14.86 -5.70 -17.06
C GLU A 202 -15.78 -6.62 -17.88
N ARG A 203 -15.31 -7.84 -18.22
CA ARG A 203 -16.13 -8.86 -18.90
C ARG A 203 -17.24 -9.42 -18.02
N MET A 204 -17.01 -9.58 -16.72
CA MET A 204 -18.04 -10.02 -15.79
C MET A 204 -19.10 -8.92 -15.55
N THR A 205 -18.68 -7.65 -15.50
CA THR A 205 -19.60 -6.52 -15.28
C THR A 205 -20.38 -6.10 -16.53
N ASN A 206 -19.87 -6.37 -17.74
CA ASN A 206 -20.56 -6.05 -19.01
C ASN A 206 -21.50 -7.15 -19.54
N LYS A 207 -21.76 -8.23 -18.78
CA LYS A 207 -22.88 -9.13 -19.10
C LYS A 207 -24.21 -8.47 -18.73
N VAL A 208 -24.75 -7.71 -19.67
CA VAL A 208 -26.18 -7.37 -19.74
C VAL A 208 -26.99 -8.68 -19.64
N PRO A 209 -28.09 -8.75 -18.86
CA PRO A 209 -28.97 -9.92 -18.88
C PRO A 209 -29.47 -10.11 -20.32
N LEU A 210 -29.36 -11.33 -20.86
CA LEU A 210 -30.04 -11.70 -22.10
C LEU A 210 -31.56 -11.51 -21.90
N SER A 211 -32.07 -10.34 -22.28
CA SER A 211 -33.49 -10.18 -22.58
C SER A 211 -33.74 -10.92 -23.89
N ASP A 212 -34.43 -12.05 -23.74
CA ASP A 212 -34.86 -12.98 -24.79
C ASP A 212 -35.58 -12.22 -25.93
N PRO A 213 -34.98 -12.08 -27.14
CA PRO A 213 -35.63 -11.39 -28.24
C PRO A 213 -36.23 -12.44 -29.18
N GLY A 214 -37.45 -12.92 -28.89
CA GLY A 214 -38.04 -13.91 -29.78
C GLY A 214 -39.39 -14.53 -29.43
N ASN A 215 -40.34 -13.79 -28.86
CA ASN A 215 -41.75 -14.23 -28.89
C ASN A 215 -42.54 -13.34 -29.86
N ILE A 216 -42.38 -13.61 -31.16
CA ILE A 216 -43.31 -13.15 -32.20
C ILE A 216 -44.34 -14.26 -32.35
N TYR A 217 -45.52 -14.06 -31.77
CA TYR A 217 -46.74 -14.69 -32.31
C TYR A 217 -47.77 -13.58 -32.61
N PRO A 218 -48.31 -13.53 -33.83
CA PRO A 218 -49.25 -12.51 -34.24
C PRO A 218 -50.63 -12.83 -33.68
N HIS A 219 -51.28 -11.83 -33.09
CA HIS A 219 -52.73 -11.82 -32.95
C HIS A 219 -53.32 -11.23 -34.24
N ASP A 220 -54.10 -12.02 -34.99
CA ASP A 220 -55.45 -11.59 -35.33
C ASP A 220 -56.36 -12.73 -35.81
N ASP A 221 -57.50 -12.78 -35.13
CA ASP A 221 -58.86 -13.11 -35.55
C ASP A 221 -59.29 -14.46 -36.16
N ASN A 222 -60.32 -14.97 -35.47
CA ASN A 222 -61.45 -15.77 -35.95
C ASN A 222 -61.19 -17.20 -36.43
N ARG A 223 -61.58 -18.17 -35.58
CA ARG A 223 -62.67 -19.12 -35.90
C ARG A 223 -63.06 -19.98 -34.69
N PHE A 224 -64.34 -19.88 -34.34
CA PHE A 224 -65.27 -20.93 -33.92
C PHE A 224 -64.91 -21.85 -32.73
N TYR A 225 -65.57 -21.53 -31.61
CA TYR A 225 -66.02 -22.51 -30.62
C TYR A 225 -66.79 -23.65 -31.30
N HIS A 226 -66.43 -24.89 -30.96
CA HIS A 226 -67.40 -25.97 -30.83
C HIS A 226 -67.21 -26.62 -29.46
N SER A 227 -68.32 -26.63 -28.73
CA SER A 227 -68.58 -27.26 -27.44
C SER A 227 -68.63 -28.79 -27.55
N GLU A 228 -68.70 -29.41 -26.36
CA GLU A 228 -68.97 -30.84 -26.07
C GLU A 228 -67.68 -31.67 -25.96
N ASP A 229 -67.40 -32.43 -24.91
CA ASP A 229 -68.32 -33.06 -23.96
C ASP A 229 -67.62 -33.46 -22.65
N SER A 230 -68.42 -33.55 -21.59
CA SER A 230 -68.04 -33.91 -20.23
C SER A 230 -68.46 -35.35 -19.93
N SER A 231 -67.52 -36.22 -19.54
CA SER A 231 -67.82 -37.46 -18.79
C SER A 231 -66.53 -38.00 -18.16
N SER A 232 -66.30 -37.81 -16.85
CA SER A 232 -66.62 -38.77 -15.77
C SER A 232 -66.02 -40.17 -15.97
N LEU A 233 -65.13 -40.60 -15.06
CA LEU A 233 -65.13 -41.93 -14.42
C LEU A 233 -64.02 -42.01 -13.35
N CYS A 234 -64.42 -41.82 -12.09
CA CYS A 234 -63.80 -42.49 -10.94
C CYS A 234 -64.85 -43.47 -10.39
N LEU A 235 -64.46 -44.73 -10.21
CA LEU A 235 -65.11 -45.74 -9.35
C LEU A 235 -64.37 -45.77 -8.00
N PRO A 236 -64.87 -46.42 -6.94
CA PRO A 236 -66.11 -47.21 -6.79
C PRO A 236 -67.16 -46.60 -5.84
#